data_AF-A0A9P6ELA6-F1
#
_entry.id   AF-A0A9P6ELA6-F1
#
_cell.length_a   1.000
_cell.length_b   1.000
_cell.length_c   1.000
_cell.angle_alpha   90.00
_cell.angle_beta   90.00
_cell.angle_gamma   90.00
#
_symmetry.space_group_name_H-M   'P 1'
#
loop_
_entity.id
_entity.type
_entity.pdbx_description
1 polymer ?
#
loop_
_entity_poly.entity_id
_entity_poly.type
_entity_poly.pdbx_seq_one_letter_code
_entity_poly.pdbx_strand_id
1 'polypeptide(L)'
;MKFFSSNTVLFVAVLIGAASATPAPAPAARAADSATFVSSWNEAGLQRYRFYTNVADKNRFVHAFQNCGGITNNWQAWDENGHGVFDNSEVVGVLGAKIIACGIHAVTGQSCHDISEIGC
;
A
#
# COMPACT_ATOMS: atom_id res chain seq x y z
N MET A 1 27.10 -74.76 42.78
CA MET A 1 26.04 -73.94 42.17
C MET A 1 26.70 -73.10 41.07
N LYS A 2 26.31 -73.32 39.80
CA LYS A 2 26.89 -72.67 38.60
C LYS A 2 26.01 -71.48 38.23
N PHE A 3 26.54 -70.26 38.23
CA PHE A 3 25.84 -69.07 37.75
C PHE A 3 26.17 -68.87 36.27
N PHE A 4 25.14 -68.92 35.41
CA PHE A 4 25.25 -68.63 33.98
C PHE A 4 25.17 -67.12 33.75
N SER A 5 26.12 -66.61 32.96
CA SER A 5 26.17 -65.26 32.42
C SER A 5 25.22 -65.13 31.22
N SER A 6 24.36 -64.11 31.22
CA SER A 6 23.62 -63.68 30.03
C SER A 6 23.83 -62.18 29.84
N ASN A 7 24.69 -61.83 28.87
CA ASN A 7 24.82 -60.49 28.33
C ASN A 7 23.61 -60.20 27.42
N THR A 8 22.79 -59.22 27.79
CA THR A 8 21.76 -58.66 26.91
C THR A 8 22.17 -57.24 26.56
N VAL A 9 22.59 -57.03 25.31
CA VAL A 9 22.84 -55.69 24.75
C VAL A 9 21.51 -55.21 24.17
N LEU A 10 20.93 -54.15 24.77
CA LEU A 10 19.70 -53.53 24.30
C LEU A 10 20.04 -52.32 23.43
N PHE A 11 19.77 -52.42 22.12
CA PHE A 11 19.78 -51.28 21.20
C PHE A 11 18.39 -50.62 21.24
N VAL A 12 18.30 -49.37 21.70
CA VAL A 12 17.08 -48.56 21.59
C VAL A 12 17.27 -47.53 20.49
N ALA A 13 16.49 -47.67 19.42
CA ALA A 13 16.47 -46.77 18.28
C ALA A 13 15.81 -45.43 18.64
N VAL A 14 16.47 -44.32 18.34
CA VAL A 14 15.90 -42.97 18.45
C VAL A 14 15.09 -42.68 17.19
N LEU A 15 13.76 -42.64 17.33
CA LEU A 15 12.83 -42.14 16.31
C LEU A 15 12.81 -40.60 16.39
N ILE A 16 13.49 -39.94 15.45
CA ILE A 16 13.36 -38.50 15.26
C ILE A 16 12.10 -38.27 14.42
N GLY A 17 11.00 -37.91 15.07
CA GLY A 17 9.79 -37.47 14.38
C GLY A 17 10.05 -36.15 13.65
N ALA A 18 10.09 -36.17 12.31
CA ALA A 18 10.09 -34.96 11.52
C ALA A 18 8.71 -34.29 11.62
N ALA A 19 8.63 -33.18 12.34
CA ALA A 19 7.45 -32.32 12.29
C ALA A 19 7.35 -31.72 10.88
N SER A 20 6.32 -32.10 10.12
CA SER A 20 6.00 -31.46 8.86
C SER A 20 5.47 -30.05 9.15
N ALA A 21 6.31 -29.04 8.93
CA ALA A 21 5.89 -27.66 8.97
C ALA A 21 4.85 -27.44 7.85
N THR A 22 3.59 -27.24 8.22
CA THR A 22 2.58 -26.75 7.29
C THR A 22 3.00 -25.35 6.85
N PRO A 23 3.16 -25.06 5.55
CA PRO A 23 3.47 -23.70 5.13
C PRO A 23 2.33 -22.79 5.58
N ALA A 24 2.68 -21.79 6.39
CA ALA A 24 1.74 -20.72 6.74
C ALA A 24 1.24 -20.11 5.42
N PRO A 25 -0.07 -19.86 5.25
CA PRO A 25 -0.57 -19.17 4.08
C PRO A 25 0.20 -17.85 3.97
N ALA A 26 0.90 -17.67 2.85
CA ALA A 26 1.55 -16.40 2.56
C ALA A 26 0.48 -15.31 2.70
N PRO A 27 0.74 -14.21 3.43
CA PRO A 27 -0.21 -13.12 3.46
C PRO A 27 -0.48 -12.75 2.01
N ALA A 28 -1.75 -12.79 1.61
CA ALA A 28 -2.15 -12.32 0.30
C ALA A 28 -1.58 -10.91 0.16
N ALA A 29 -0.63 -10.74 -0.76
CA ALA A 29 -0.10 -9.43 -1.07
C ALA A 29 -1.31 -8.62 -1.54
N ARG A 30 -1.86 -7.78 -0.66
CA ARG A 30 -2.74 -6.71 -1.11
C ARG A 30 -1.90 -5.98 -2.14
N ALA A 31 -2.39 -5.85 -3.37
CA ALA A 31 -1.97 -4.73 -4.19
C ALA A 31 -2.29 -3.52 -3.31
N ALA A 32 -1.27 -2.98 -2.64
CA ALA A 32 -1.46 -1.85 -1.76
C ALA A 32 -2.00 -0.75 -2.67
N ASP A 33 -3.18 -0.24 -2.34
CA ASP A 33 -3.71 0.98 -2.93
C ASP A 33 -2.54 1.97 -3.01
N SER A 34 -2.34 2.57 -4.17
CA SER A 34 -1.22 3.44 -4.45
C SER A 34 -1.64 4.56 -5.39
N ALA A 35 -0.92 5.66 -5.28
CA ALA A 35 -0.99 6.79 -6.17
C ALA A 35 0.44 7.25 -6.49
N THR A 36 0.66 7.59 -7.75
CA THR A 36 1.93 8.07 -8.27
C THR A 36 1.69 9.40 -8.94
N PHE A 37 2.36 10.45 -8.46
CA PHE A 37 2.28 11.76 -9.10
C PHE A 37 2.73 11.70 -10.55
N VAL A 38 2.06 12.48 -11.41
CA VAL A 38 2.39 12.58 -12.84
C VAL A 38 2.83 13.98 -13.17
N SER A 39 1.98 14.96 -12.88
CA SER A 39 2.25 16.37 -13.17
C SER A 39 1.28 17.28 -12.45
N SER A 40 1.61 18.57 -12.43
CA SER A 40 0.66 19.60 -12.04
C SER A 40 0.80 20.83 -12.94
N TRP A 41 -0.30 21.53 -13.16
CA TRP A 41 -0.32 22.76 -13.98
C TRP A 41 -1.34 23.76 -13.43
N ASN A 42 -1.15 25.03 -13.75
CA ASN A 42 -2.12 26.06 -13.39
C ASN A 42 -3.37 25.89 -14.25
N GLU A 43 -4.54 25.90 -13.60
CA GLU A 43 -5.84 25.84 -14.26
C GLU A 43 -6.75 26.89 -13.62
N ALA A 44 -6.99 27.99 -14.33
CA ALA A 44 -7.90 29.06 -13.93
C ALA A 44 -7.67 29.59 -12.50
N GLY A 45 -6.41 29.76 -12.08
CA GLY A 45 -6.08 30.27 -10.74
C GLY A 45 -6.05 29.22 -9.63
N LEU A 46 -6.29 27.95 -9.96
CA LEU A 46 -6.01 26.78 -9.14
C LEU A 46 -4.80 26.01 -9.68
N GLN A 47 -4.26 25.10 -8.87
CA GLN A 47 -3.27 24.13 -9.32
C GLN A 47 -3.97 22.80 -9.51
N ARG A 48 -3.93 22.27 -10.72
CA ARG A 48 -4.44 20.94 -11.05
C ARG A 48 -3.34 19.91 -10.85
N TYR A 49 -3.64 18.84 -10.14
CA TYR A 49 -2.74 17.75 -9.84
C TYR A 49 -3.24 16.48 -10.52
N ARG A 50 -2.36 15.81 -11.26
CA ARG A 50 -2.62 14.49 -11.85
C ARG A 50 -1.80 13.42 -11.15
N PHE A 51 -2.45 12.31 -10.86
CA PHE A 51 -1.77 11.11 -10.41
C PHE A 51 -2.36 9.85 -11.04
N TYR A 52 -1.50 8.86 -11.28
CA TYR A 52 -1.93 7.50 -11.55
C TYR A 52 -2.27 6.79 -10.24
N THR A 53 -3.22 5.88 -10.27
CA THR A 53 -3.65 5.12 -9.10
C THR A 53 -4.21 3.76 -9.49
N ASN A 54 -4.01 2.77 -8.61
CA ASN A 54 -4.67 1.47 -8.68
C ASN A 54 -5.90 1.38 -7.76
N VAL A 55 -6.27 2.49 -7.09
CA VAL A 55 -7.43 2.53 -6.19
C VAL A 55 -8.70 2.34 -7.02
N ALA A 56 -9.47 1.30 -6.69
CA ALA A 56 -10.68 0.94 -7.43
C ALA A 56 -11.78 2.01 -7.32
N ASP A 57 -12.03 2.51 -6.11
CA ASP A 57 -12.99 3.59 -5.86
C ASP A 57 -12.28 4.93 -5.73
N LYS A 58 -12.18 5.64 -6.86
CA LYS A 58 -11.54 6.95 -6.95
C LYS A 58 -12.29 8.05 -6.17
N ASN A 59 -13.55 7.87 -5.78
CA ASN A 59 -14.27 8.84 -4.94
C ASN A 59 -13.69 8.94 -3.53
N ARG A 60 -12.96 7.91 -3.08
CA ARG A 60 -12.22 7.94 -1.81
C ARG A 60 -11.24 9.12 -1.75
N PHE A 61 -10.63 9.48 -2.88
CA PHE A 61 -9.74 10.64 -2.96
C PHE A 61 -10.49 11.95 -2.76
N VAL A 62 -11.66 12.12 -3.37
CA VAL A 62 -12.49 13.33 -3.21
C VAL A 62 -12.81 13.57 -1.74
N HIS A 63 -13.30 12.54 -1.04
CA HIS A 63 -13.62 12.63 0.38
C HIS A 63 -12.37 12.88 1.24
N ALA A 64 -11.25 12.22 0.91
CA ALA A 64 -10.00 12.42 1.62
C ALA A 64 -9.45 13.85 1.46
N PHE A 65 -9.46 14.41 0.24
CA PHE A 65 -9.02 15.77 -0.02
C PHE A 65 -9.88 16.80 0.71
N GLN A 66 -11.21 16.63 0.69
CA GLN A 66 -12.13 17.47 1.45
C GLN A 66 -11.83 17.42 2.96
N ASN A 67 -11.60 16.23 3.51
CA ASN A 67 -11.23 16.06 4.93
C ASN A 67 -9.86 16.68 5.26
N CYS A 68 -8.96 16.75 4.29
CA CYS A 68 -7.66 17.43 4.41
C CYS A 68 -7.73 18.95 4.18
N GLY A 69 -8.94 19.53 4.06
CA GLY A 69 -9.15 20.97 3.86
C GLY A 69 -9.13 21.40 2.39
N GLY A 70 -9.24 20.46 1.46
CA GLY A 70 -9.32 20.70 0.03
C GLY A 70 -10.63 21.38 -0.39
N ILE A 71 -10.51 22.25 -1.38
CA ILE A 71 -11.66 22.77 -2.11
C ILE A 71 -12.16 21.73 -3.13
N THR A 72 -11.27 20.83 -3.55
CA THR A 72 -11.52 19.67 -4.40
C THR A 72 -12.41 20.00 -5.58
N ASN A 73 -11.89 20.86 -6.46
CA ASN A 73 -12.63 21.40 -7.59
C ASN A 73 -12.22 20.72 -8.90
N ASN A 74 -13.16 20.67 -9.85
CA ASN A 74 -12.94 20.17 -11.22
C ASN A 74 -12.24 18.80 -11.27
N TRP A 75 -12.55 17.92 -10.32
CA TRP A 75 -11.94 16.59 -10.26
C TRP A 75 -12.46 15.68 -11.36
N GLN A 76 -11.58 14.81 -11.85
CA GLN A 76 -11.89 13.85 -12.91
C GLN A 76 -11.21 12.53 -12.63
N ALA A 77 -11.86 11.45 -13.05
CA ALA A 77 -11.41 10.10 -12.86
C ALA A 77 -11.68 9.30 -14.13
N TRP A 78 -10.66 8.66 -14.70
CA TRP A 78 -10.78 7.80 -15.87
C TRP A 78 -9.68 6.74 -15.85
N ASP A 79 -9.67 5.86 -16.84
CA ASP A 79 -8.59 4.90 -17.04
C ASP A 79 -7.86 5.21 -18.34
N GLU A 80 -6.54 5.17 -18.32
CA GLU A 80 -5.66 5.49 -19.43
C GLU A 80 -4.54 4.45 -19.51
N ASN A 81 -4.41 3.77 -20.65
CA ASN A 81 -3.37 2.75 -20.88
C ASN A 81 -3.27 1.66 -19.79
N GLY A 82 -4.41 1.29 -19.18
CA GLY A 82 -4.46 0.29 -18.10
C GLY A 82 -4.14 0.84 -16.70
N HIS A 83 -3.98 2.15 -16.55
CA HIS A 83 -3.79 2.84 -15.28
C HIS A 83 -5.03 3.66 -14.93
N GLY A 84 -5.45 3.65 -13.67
CA GLY A 84 -6.41 4.62 -13.18
C GLY A 84 -5.76 6.00 -13.13
N VAL A 85 -6.42 7.01 -13.66
CA VAL A 85 -5.99 8.41 -13.59
C VAL A 85 -6.96 9.17 -12.72
N PHE A 86 -6.42 10.08 -11.91
CA PHE A 86 -7.21 11.02 -11.15
C PHE A 86 -6.59 12.41 -11.26
N ASP A 87 -7.45 13.37 -11.58
CA ASP A 87 -7.14 14.80 -11.56
C ASP A 87 -7.96 15.49 -10.48
N ASN A 88 -7.36 16.46 -9.82
CA ASN A 88 -8.06 17.37 -8.91
C ASN A 88 -7.40 18.74 -8.85
N SER A 89 -8.21 19.79 -8.83
CA SER A 89 -7.75 21.17 -8.73
C SER A 89 -7.88 21.66 -7.29
N GLU A 90 -6.76 22.13 -6.73
CA GLU A 90 -6.66 22.67 -5.38
C GLU A 90 -6.01 24.07 -5.39
N VAL A 91 -5.95 24.70 -4.22
CA VAL A 91 -5.32 26.02 -4.07
C VAL A 91 -3.86 26.02 -4.55
N VAL A 92 -3.43 27.08 -5.23
CA VAL A 92 -2.07 27.16 -5.76
C VAL A 92 -1.03 27.22 -4.63
N GLY A 93 0.08 26.50 -4.82
CA GLY A 93 1.24 26.53 -3.93
C GLY A 93 1.26 25.41 -2.90
N VAL A 94 2.03 25.61 -1.83
CA VAL A 94 2.35 24.58 -0.82
C VAL A 94 1.09 24.06 -0.11
N LEU A 95 0.04 24.87 0.04
CA LEU A 95 -1.20 24.42 0.66
C LEU A 95 -1.91 23.35 -0.18
N GLY A 96 -2.05 23.55 -1.50
CA GLY A 96 -2.68 22.56 -2.38
C GLY A 96 -1.90 21.26 -2.42
N ALA A 97 -0.57 21.35 -2.48
CA ALA A 97 0.33 20.21 -2.40
C ALA A 97 0.11 19.38 -1.13
N LYS A 98 0.01 20.04 0.04
CA LYS A 98 -0.25 19.38 1.32
C LYS A 98 -1.61 18.71 1.39
N ILE A 99 -2.65 19.34 0.82
CA ILE A 99 -3.99 18.75 0.74
C ILE A 99 -3.94 17.44 -0.07
N ILE A 100 -3.30 17.47 -1.25
CA ILE A 100 -3.17 16.30 -2.11
C ILE A 100 -2.34 15.20 -1.42
N ALA A 101 -1.20 15.54 -0.82
CA ALA A 101 -0.38 14.57 -0.11
C ALA A 101 -1.13 13.93 1.08
N CYS A 102 -1.86 14.73 1.86
CA CYS A 102 -2.69 14.27 2.97
C CYS A 102 -3.79 13.31 2.49
N GLY A 103 -4.51 13.65 1.41
CA GLY A 103 -5.60 12.80 0.93
C GLY A 103 -5.09 11.52 0.28
N ILE A 104 -3.96 11.56 -0.43
CA ILE A 104 -3.31 10.34 -0.94
C ILE A 104 -2.94 9.45 0.24
N HIS A 105 -2.26 9.98 1.26
CA HIS A 105 -1.92 9.21 2.46
C HIS A 105 -3.16 8.60 3.13
N ALA A 106 -4.26 9.33 3.25
CA ALA A 106 -5.48 8.82 3.85
C ALA A 106 -6.13 7.67 3.06
N VAL A 107 -5.97 7.64 1.73
CA VAL A 107 -6.54 6.59 0.87
C VAL A 107 -5.60 5.39 0.74
N THR A 108 -4.30 5.63 0.54
CA THR A 108 -3.31 4.62 0.15
C THR A 108 -2.37 4.22 1.29
N GLY A 109 -2.30 5.03 2.35
CA GLY A 109 -1.31 4.88 3.43
C GLY A 109 0.11 5.31 3.05
N GLN A 110 0.33 5.77 1.80
CA GLN A 110 1.66 6.19 1.34
C GLN A 110 2.16 7.41 2.12
N SER A 111 3.44 7.41 2.47
CA SER A 111 4.05 8.54 3.13
C SER A 111 4.35 9.67 2.14
N CYS A 112 4.54 10.89 2.64
CA CYS A 112 5.00 12.01 1.83
C CYS A 112 6.30 11.73 1.04
N HIS A 113 7.17 10.86 1.57
CA HIS A 113 8.38 10.44 0.86
C HIS A 113 8.10 9.60 -0.38
N ASP A 114 7.02 8.82 -0.36
CA ASP A 114 6.59 7.99 -1.49
C ASP A 114 5.88 8.82 -2.57
N ILE A 115 5.59 10.09 -2.28
CA ILE A 115 4.85 11.04 -3.11
C ILE A 115 5.65 12.36 -3.26
N SER A 116 6.99 12.28 -3.14
CA SER A 116 7.89 13.43 -2.92
C SER A 116 7.79 14.54 -3.97
N GLU A 117 7.27 14.26 -5.15
CA GLU A 117 7.14 15.22 -6.24
C GLU A 117 5.96 16.19 -6.09
N ILE A 118 5.02 15.94 -5.16
CA ILE A 118 3.84 16.79 -4.96
C ILE A 118 4.16 18.05 -4.15
N GLY A 119 5.29 18.12 -3.45
CA GLY A 119 5.65 19.27 -2.60
C GLY A 119 5.15 19.13 -1.17
N CYS A 120 5.50 18.00 -0.54
CA CYS A 120 5.63 17.92 0.91
C CYS A 120 6.83 18.80 1.35
#